data_AF-A0A941D0D1-F1
#
_entry.id   AF-A0A941D0D1-F1
#
_cell.length_a   1.000
_cell.length_b   1.000
_cell.length_c   1.000
_cell.angle_alpha   90.00
_cell.angle_beta   90.00
_cell.angle_gamma   90.00
#
_symmetry.space_group_name_H-M   'P 1'
#
loop_
_entity.id
_entity.type
_entity.pdbx_description
1 polymer ?
#
loop_
_entity_poly.entity_id
_entity_poly.type
_entity_poly.pdbx_seq_one_letter_code
_entity_poly.pdbx_strand_id
1 'polypeptide(L)'
;MSNAAYAADSASRIRKERLHNTMLVEVLALLVFMAMAFAFVMREEGDRTNPWKEKADKLEQQVQALERVNRTLTTQIAALKRQISQLEDSIRLLVAEHDGTLPPNGYVTIPRASVAAAAGEAANLQALLDEARSDNARLRAELAALKGGKGGVGLPNCAVSAGFLVTIDVFGDGTYRAHSAWSSGAEPMVRTVPGAVQLGSGQALSRAQFGRLAAQVSGWGRSQAPPCAFRASVKEHHGNLALYKQQVGAIEQYFYVRRN
;
A
#
# COMPACT_ATOMS: atom_id res chain seq x y z
N MET A 1 21.06 -56.17 65.25
CA MET A 1 19.93 -55.68 64.41
C MET A 1 20.38 -54.55 63.47
N SER A 2 21.45 -54.72 62.65
CA SER A 2 22.04 -53.57 61.89
C SER A 2 22.04 -53.72 60.35
N ASN A 3 22.04 -54.94 59.79
CA ASN A 3 22.25 -55.11 58.34
C ASN A 3 20.98 -54.91 57.48
N ALA A 4 19.80 -55.16 58.02
CA ALA A 4 18.54 -55.03 57.27
C ALA A 4 18.12 -53.56 57.03
N ALA A 5 18.40 -52.67 57.98
CA ALA A 5 18.11 -51.24 57.85
C ALA A 5 18.99 -50.55 56.80
N TYR A 6 20.25 -50.96 56.68
CA TYR A 6 21.20 -50.43 55.71
C TYR A 6 20.87 -50.86 54.26
N ALA A 7 20.38 -52.08 54.09
CA ALA A 7 19.92 -52.58 52.78
C ALA A 7 18.64 -51.86 52.30
N ALA A 8 17.75 -51.49 53.23
CA ALA A 8 16.53 -50.75 52.89
C ALA A 8 16.82 -49.30 52.47
N ASP A 9 17.76 -48.60 53.15
CA ASP A 9 18.11 -47.22 52.79
C ASP A 9 18.86 -47.14 51.45
N SER A 10 19.77 -48.08 51.18
CA SER A 10 20.49 -48.14 49.89
C SER A 10 19.57 -48.44 48.70
N ALA A 11 18.60 -49.35 48.85
CA ALA A 11 17.60 -49.63 47.80
C ALA A 11 16.67 -48.43 47.52
N SER A 12 16.36 -47.63 48.54
CA SER A 12 15.56 -46.40 48.39
C SER A 12 16.30 -45.32 47.60
N ARG A 13 17.60 -45.11 47.88
CA ARG A 13 18.44 -44.14 47.15
C ARG A 13 18.59 -44.49 45.67
N ILE A 14 18.85 -45.77 45.36
CA ILE A 14 18.98 -46.23 43.96
C ILE A 14 17.69 -46.02 43.17
N ARG A 15 16.51 -46.21 43.79
CA ARG A 15 15.22 -45.92 43.13
C ARG A 15 15.03 -44.42 42.90
N LYS A 16 15.39 -43.57 43.85
CA LYS A 16 15.30 -42.11 43.71
C LYS A 16 16.20 -41.60 42.59
N GLU A 17 17.43 -42.09 42.49
CA GLU A 17 18.35 -41.73 41.40
C GLU A 17 17.84 -42.19 40.03
N ARG A 18 17.28 -43.39 39.92
CA ARG A 18 16.66 -43.86 38.66
C ARG A 18 15.47 -43.01 38.24
N LEU A 19 14.60 -42.65 39.19
CA LEU A 19 13.46 -41.78 38.92
C LEU A 19 13.91 -40.38 38.49
N HIS A 20 14.93 -39.83 39.14
CA HIS A 20 15.47 -38.52 38.79
C HIS A 20 16.11 -38.53 37.39
N ASN A 21 16.90 -39.55 37.07
CA ASN A 21 17.53 -39.67 35.76
C ASN A 21 16.49 -39.87 34.65
N THR A 22 15.42 -40.63 34.90
CA THR A 22 14.35 -40.82 33.91
C THR A 22 13.58 -39.53 33.64
N MET A 23 13.22 -38.78 34.69
CA MET A 23 12.57 -37.47 34.57
C MET A 23 13.44 -36.45 33.83
N LEU A 24 14.75 -36.45 34.07
CA LEU A 24 15.68 -35.52 33.42
C LEU A 24 15.80 -35.83 31.92
N VAL A 25 15.84 -37.12 31.54
CA VAL A 25 15.84 -37.55 30.13
C VAL A 25 14.52 -37.18 29.44
N GLU A 26 13.38 -37.37 30.09
CA GLU A 26 12.07 -36.99 29.53
C GLU A 26 11.95 -35.48 29.31
N VAL A 27 12.40 -34.66 30.27
CA VAL A 27 12.38 -33.19 30.11
C VAL A 27 13.31 -32.75 28.98
N LEU A 28 14.51 -33.34 28.87
CA LEU A 28 15.43 -33.07 27.75
C LEU A 28 14.81 -33.43 26.40
N ALA A 29 14.15 -34.59 26.31
CA ALA A 29 13.49 -35.02 25.07
C ALA A 29 12.37 -34.04 24.67
N LEU A 30 11.56 -33.57 25.63
CA LEU A 30 10.52 -32.57 25.38
C LEU A 30 11.08 -31.22 24.93
N LEU A 31 12.19 -30.78 25.53
CA LEU A 31 12.86 -29.54 25.14
C LEU A 31 13.44 -29.61 23.73
N VAL A 32 14.06 -30.73 23.35
CA VAL A 32 14.58 -30.93 21.98
C VAL A 32 13.43 -30.98 20.98
N PHE A 33 12.34 -31.66 21.31
CA PHE A 33 11.16 -31.72 20.44
C PHE A 33 10.52 -30.34 20.25
N MET A 34 10.37 -29.57 21.33
CA MET A 34 9.90 -28.17 21.27
C MET A 34 10.81 -27.30 20.41
N ALA A 35 12.14 -27.42 20.57
CA ALA A 35 13.09 -26.66 19.76
C ALA A 35 13.03 -27.02 18.27
N MET A 36 12.88 -28.31 17.93
CA MET A 36 12.69 -28.75 16.54
C MET A 36 11.37 -28.26 15.96
N ALA A 37 10.26 -28.33 16.71
CA ALA A 37 8.98 -27.82 16.28
C ALA A 37 9.03 -26.30 16.05
N PHE A 38 9.69 -25.55 16.94
CA PHE A 38 9.87 -24.11 16.80
C PHE A 38 10.72 -23.75 15.57
N ALA A 39 11.80 -24.51 15.32
CA ALA A 39 12.64 -24.32 14.14
C ALA A 39 11.87 -24.63 12.84
N PHE A 40 11.00 -25.63 12.85
CA PHE A 40 10.17 -25.98 11.70
C PHE A 40 9.12 -24.90 11.40
N VAL A 41 8.43 -24.42 12.44
CA VAL A 41 7.45 -23.31 12.34
C VAL A 41 8.12 -22.04 11.83
N MET A 42 9.28 -21.67 12.37
CA MET A 42 10.05 -20.51 11.92
C MET A 42 10.52 -20.63 10.47
N ARG A 43 10.87 -21.84 10.03
CA ARG A 43 11.28 -22.10 8.63
C ARG A 43 10.08 -22.01 7.67
N GLU A 44 8.91 -22.47 8.08
CA GLU A 44 7.71 -22.46 7.24
C GLU A 44 7.09 -21.05 7.12
N GLU A 45 7.27 -20.19 8.12
CA GLU A 45 6.88 -18.77 8.06
C GLU A 45 7.85 -17.92 7.22
N GLY A 46 9.14 -18.28 7.18
CA GLY A 46 10.17 -17.53 6.44
C GLY A 46 10.14 -17.70 4.91
N ASP A 47 9.61 -18.81 4.39
CA ASP A 47 9.70 -19.19 2.96
C ASP A 47 8.43 -18.84 2.15
N ARG A 48 7.40 -18.27 2.80
CA ARG A 48 6.28 -17.64 2.09
C ARG A 48 6.69 -16.25 1.64
N THR A 49 7.60 -16.15 0.67
CA THR A 49 7.77 -14.95 -0.15
C THR A 49 6.40 -14.57 -0.71
N ASN A 50 5.83 -13.53 -0.12
CA ASN A 50 4.45 -13.14 -0.29
C ASN A 50 4.20 -12.84 -1.79
N PRO A 51 3.40 -13.62 -2.54
CA PRO A 51 3.26 -13.48 -4.00
C PRO A 51 2.71 -12.11 -4.41
N TRP A 52 2.10 -11.40 -3.46
CA TRP A 52 1.63 -10.03 -3.61
C TRP A 52 2.74 -8.99 -3.54
N LYS A 53 3.83 -9.27 -2.81
CA LYS A 53 5.02 -8.40 -2.74
C LYS A 53 5.74 -8.41 -4.07
N GLU A 54 5.98 -9.60 -4.64
CA GLU A 54 6.58 -9.73 -5.96
C GLU A 54 5.73 -9.07 -7.05
N LYS A 55 4.40 -9.22 -6.99
CA LYS A 55 3.48 -8.51 -7.89
C LYS A 55 3.51 -6.99 -7.67
N ALA A 56 3.56 -6.52 -6.43
CA ALA A 56 3.62 -5.09 -6.12
C ALA A 56 4.93 -4.46 -6.62
N ASP A 57 6.06 -5.14 -6.42
CA ASP A 57 7.37 -4.71 -6.91
C ASP A 57 7.39 -4.68 -8.45
N LYS A 58 6.80 -5.69 -9.09
CA LYS A 58 6.67 -5.75 -10.56
C LYS A 58 5.81 -4.60 -11.11
N LEU A 59 4.67 -4.32 -10.48
CA LEU A 59 3.78 -3.22 -10.87
C LEU A 59 4.44 -1.86 -10.63
N GLU A 60 5.19 -1.70 -9.54
CA GLU A 60 5.92 -0.48 -9.22
C GLU A 60 7.04 -0.20 -10.23
N GLN A 61 7.75 -1.25 -10.65
CA GLN A 61 8.71 -1.18 -11.76
C GLN A 61 8.03 -0.79 -13.08
N GLN A 62 6.86 -1.35 -13.38
CA GLN A 62 6.10 -1.00 -14.60
C GLN A 62 5.64 0.46 -14.59
N VAL A 63 5.16 0.99 -13.46
CA VAL A 63 4.77 2.41 -13.33
C VAL A 63 5.98 3.32 -13.57
N GLN A 64 7.14 3.02 -12.96
CA GLN A 64 8.35 3.80 -13.18
C GLN A 64 8.83 3.76 -14.64
N ALA A 65 8.71 2.61 -15.31
CA ALA A 65 9.06 2.49 -16.73
C ALA A 65 8.13 3.35 -17.61
N LEU A 66 6.81 3.28 -17.39
CA LEU A 66 5.82 4.08 -18.11
C LEU A 66 5.99 5.58 -17.88
N GLU A 67 6.35 6.01 -16.66
CA GLU A 67 6.63 7.41 -16.38
C GLU A 67 7.84 7.94 -17.17
N ARG A 68 8.89 7.13 -17.32
CA ARG A 68 10.05 7.49 -18.15
C ARG A 68 9.64 7.65 -19.61
N VAL A 69 8.86 6.72 -20.15
CA VAL A 69 8.34 6.78 -21.52
C VAL A 69 7.48 8.03 -21.72
N ASN A 70 6.59 8.34 -20.78
CA ASN A 70 5.71 9.51 -20.83
C ASN A 70 6.52 10.84 -20.86
N ARG A 71 7.58 10.93 -20.05
CA ARG A 71 8.50 12.08 -20.08
C ARG A 71 9.19 12.22 -21.44
N THR A 72 9.69 11.11 -22.00
CA THR A 72 10.34 11.11 -23.32
C THR A 72 9.37 11.50 -24.44
N LEU A 73 8.16 10.98 -24.45
CA LEU A 73 7.15 11.36 -25.44
C LEU A 73 6.76 12.84 -25.30
N THR A 74 6.64 13.35 -24.08
CA THR A 74 6.34 14.76 -23.83
C THR A 74 7.44 15.68 -24.37
N THR A 75 8.72 15.33 -24.19
CA THR A 75 9.83 16.12 -24.73
C THR A 75 9.89 16.06 -26.26
N GLN A 76 9.62 14.90 -26.86
CA GLN A 76 9.55 14.74 -28.32
C GLN A 76 8.44 15.61 -28.92
N ILE A 77 7.24 15.60 -28.33
CA ILE A 77 6.13 16.46 -28.78
C ILE A 77 6.49 17.94 -28.68
N ALA A 78 7.14 18.36 -27.59
CA ALA A 78 7.58 19.75 -27.43
C ALA A 78 8.64 20.15 -28.48
N ALA A 79 9.56 19.24 -28.81
CA ALA A 79 10.57 19.46 -29.84
C ALA A 79 9.94 19.58 -31.24
N LEU A 80 9.03 18.67 -31.59
CA LEU A 80 8.30 18.70 -32.86
C LEU A 80 7.45 19.97 -33.00
N LYS A 81 6.77 20.40 -31.94
CA LYS A 81 6.02 21.68 -31.93
C LYS A 81 6.91 22.88 -32.20
N ARG A 82 8.12 22.92 -31.63
CA ARG A 82 9.09 23.99 -31.92
C ARG A 82 9.57 23.94 -33.36
N GLN A 83 9.85 22.76 -33.90
CA GLN A 83 10.24 22.61 -35.30
C GLN A 83 9.13 23.10 -36.24
N ILE A 84 7.87 22.73 -35.99
CA ILE A 84 6.72 23.21 -36.75
C ILE A 84 6.64 24.74 -36.68
N SER A 85 6.75 25.34 -35.49
CA SER A 85 6.74 26.81 -35.34
C SER A 85 7.89 27.48 -36.09
N GLN A 86 9.11 26.93 -36.04
CA GLN A 86 10.25 27.47 -36.78
C GLN A 86 10.07 27.37 -38.30
N LEU A 87 9.49 26.26 -38.77
CA LEU A 87 9.13 26.07 -40.17
C LEU A 87 8.04 27.08 -40.60
N GLU A 88 7.02 27.29 -39.78
CA GLU A 88 5.96 28.28 -40.03
C GLU A 88 6.52 29.71 -40.08
N ASP A 89 7.41 30.08 -39.15
CA ASP A 89 8.04 31.40 -39.13
C ASP A 89 9.00 31.59 -40.32
N SER A 90 9.75 30.55 -40.70
CA SER A 90 10.60 30.58 -41.91
C SER A 90 9.76 30.75 -43.17
N ILE A 91 8.62 30.06 -43.26
CA ILE A 91 7.65 30.24 -44.35
C ILE A 91 7.11 31.67 -44.34
N ARG A 92 6.73 32.22 -43.19
CA ARG A 92 6.24 33.60 -43.08
C ARG A 92 7.28 34.63 -43.51
N LEU A 93 8.53 34.47 -43.10
CA LEU A 93 9.63 35.35 -43.51
C LEU A 93 9.90 35.25 -45.01
N LEU A 94 9.94 34.04 -45.57
CA LEU A 94 10.07 33.83 -47.02
C LEU A 94 8.90 34.43 -47.81
N VAL A 95 7.68 34.35 -47.28
CA VAL A 95 6.49 34.97 -47.88
C VAL A 95 6.57 36.51 -47.79
N ALA A 96 6.98 37.06 -46.65
CA ALA A 96 7.10 38.51 -46.44
C ALA A 96 8.25 39.13 -47.25
N GLU A 97 9.35 38.42 -47.43
CA GLU A 97 10.49 38.86 -48.25
C GLU A 97 10.22 38.72 -49.76
N HIS A 98 9.16 37.98 -50.14
CA HIS A 98 8.70 37.82 -51.52
C HIS A 98 7.58 38.76 -51.95
N ASP A 99 7.09 39.65 -51.08
CA ASP A 99 6.11 40.69 -51.45
C ASP A 99 6.74 41.87 -52.22
N GLY A 100 7.99 41.73 -52.66
CA GLY A 100 8.77 42.78 -53.31
C GLY A 100 9.38 42.48 -54.69
N THR A 101 9.71 41.25 -55.08
CA THR A 101 10.21 40.89 -56.43
C THR A 101 10.58 39.40 -56.52
N LEU A 102 9.80 38.60 -57.26
CA LEU A 102 10.19 37.23 -57.65
C LEU A 102 11.00 37.26 -58.97
N PRO A 103 12.21 36.66 -59.04
CA PRO A 103 12.68 36.05 -60.27
C PRO A 103 11.97 34.70 -60.49
N PRO A 104 11.76 34.24 -61.74
CA PRO A 104 10.66 33.34 -62.06
C PRO A 104 10.72 31.90 -61.50
N ASN A 105 11.79 31.44 -60.87
CA ASN A 105 12.03 30.00 -60.67
C ASN A 105 12.78 29.60 -59.38
N GLY A 106 12.50 30.26 -58.24
CA GLY A 106 13.22 30.00 -56.99
C GLY A 106 12.36 29.56 -55.81
N TYR A 107 11.46 28.58 -55.96
CA TYR A 107 10.64 28.09 -54.83
C TYR A 107 11.40 27.06 -53.98
N VAL A 108 11.60 27.34 -52.70
CA VAL A 108 11.84 26.27 -51.71
C VAL A 108 10.50 25.58 -51.48
N THR A 109 10.26 24.52 -52.25
CA THR A 109 9.07 23.67 -52.10
C THR A 109 9.30 22.78 -50.89
N ILE A 110 8.80 23.17 -49.72
CA ILE A 110 8.60 22.21 -48.63
C ILE A 110 7.42 21.35 -49.07
N PRO A 111 7.61 20.05 -49.35
CA PRO A 111 6.52 19.23 -49.85
C PRO A 111 5.39 19.25 -48.83
N ARG A 112 4.16 19.57 -49.27
CA ARG A 112 2.96 19.45 -48.42
C ARG A 112 2.88 18.07 -47.75
N ALA A 113 3.39 17.05 -48.42
CA ALA A 113 3.56 15.70 -47.90
C ALA A 113 4.43 15.65 -46.62
N SER A 114 5.50 16.43 -46.53
CA SER A 114 6.39 16.48 -45.37
C SER A 114 5.74 17.12 -44.15
N VAL A 115 4.98 18.21 -44.36
CA VAL A 115 4.23 18.87 -43.28
C VAL A 115 3.06 17.99 -42.83
N ALA A 116 2.36 17.36 -43.76
CA ALA A 116 1.30 16.39 -43.46
C ALA A 116 1.82 15.16 -42.72
N ALA A 117 3.02 14.65 -43.08
CA ALA A 117 3.67 13.55 -42.40
C ALA A 117 4.05 13.91 -40.96
N ALA A 118 4.66 15.08 -40.73
CA ALA A 118 5.01 15.54 -39.39
C ALA A 118 3.76 15.79 -38.51
N ALA A 119 2.69 16.34 -39.09
CA ALA A 119 1.42 16.51 -38.38
C ALA A 119 0.77 15.16 -38.02
N GLY A 120 0.83 14.17 -38.92
CA GLY A 120 0.36 12.81 -38.67
C GLY A 120 1.16 12.11 -37.57
N GLU A 121 2.48 12.27 -37.56
CA GLU A 121 3.35 11.71 -36.53
C GLU A 121 3.12 12.37 -35.16
N ALA A 122 2.94 13.69 -35.12
CA ALA A 122 2.57 14.41 -33.90
C ALA A 122 1.21 13.96 -33.35
N ALA A 123 0.22 13.71 -34.21
CA ALA A 123 -1.08 13.20 -33.79
C ALA A 123 -0.99 11.77 -33.25
N ASN A 124 -0.17 10.91 -33.87
CA ASN A 124 0.05 9.54 -33.41
C ASN A 124 0.78 9.49 -32.05
N LEU A 125 1.81 10.31 -31.88
CA LEU A 125 2.52 10.45 -30.60
C LEU A 125 1.62 10.99 -29.50
N GLN A 126 0.71 11.91 -29.83
CA GLN A 126 -0.27 12.44 -28.89
C GLN A 126 -1.25 11.34 -28.43
N ALA A 127 -1.75 10.51 -29.35
CA ALA A 127 -2.61 9.38 -29.02
C ALA A 127 -1.91 8.37 -28.10
N LEU A 128 -0.65 8.02 -28.40
CA LEU A 128 0.17 7.13 -27.56
C LEU A 128 0.44 7.73 -26.16
N LEU A 129 0.62 9.05 -26.06
CA LEU A 129 0.78 9.73 -24.78
C LEU A 129 -0.48 9.62 -23.92
N ASP A 130 -1.64 9.80 -24.53
CA ASP A 130 -2.93 9.75 -23.82
C ASP A 130 -3.29 8.32 -23.40
N GLU A 131 -2.99 7.32 -24.23
CA GLU A 131 -3.07 5.90 -23.87
C GLU A 131 -2.12 5.55 -22.71
N ALA A 132 -0.85 5.93 -22.80
CA ALA A 132 0.13 5.70 -21.74
C ALA A 132 -0.25 6.40 -20.42
N ARG A 133 -0.90 7.56 -20.48
CA ARG A 133 -1.45 8.24 -19.28
C ARG A 133 -2.60 7.46 -18.67
N SER A 134 -3.52 6.96 -19.50
CA SER A 134 -4.63 6.13 -19.06
C SER A 134 -4.14 4.85 -18.37
N ASP A 135 -3.19 4.15 -19.00
CA ASP A 135 -2.60 2.93 -18.44
C ASP A 135 -1.83 3.20 -17.14
N ASN A 136 -1.09 4.32 -17.07
CA ASN A 136 -0.40 4.71 -15.84
C ASN A 136 -1.39 5.00 -14.70
N ALA A 137 -2.52 5.65 -15.00
CA ALA A 137 -3.59 5.88 -14.02
C ALA A 137 -4.22 4.56 -13.55
N ARG A 138 -4.49 3.61 -14.47
CA ARG A 138 -5.01 2.29 -14.13
C ARG A 138 -4.04 1.51 -13.24
N LEU A 139 -2.76 1.43 -13.62
CA LEU A 139 -1.74 0.70 -12.87
C LEU A 139 -1.47 1.32 -11.50
N ARG A 140 -1.54 2.66 -11.37
CA ARG A 140 -1.48 3.32 -10.05
C ARG A 140 -2.70 2.99 -9.19
N ALA A 141 -3.89 2.91 -9.78
CA ALA A 141 -5.09 2.50 -9.07
C ALA A 141 -5.03 1.02 -8.63
N GLU A 142 -4.49 0.14 -9.47
CA GLU A 142 -4.26 -1.26 -9.14
C GLU A 142 -3.18 -1.42 -8.07
N LEU A 143 -2.07 -0.68 -8.16
CA LEU A 143 -1.01 -0.65 -7.14
C LEU A 143 -1.56 -0.12 -5.81
N ALA A 144 -2.42 0.90 -5.84
CA ALA A 144 -3.09 1.41 -4.65
C ALA A 144 -4.08 0.39 -4.07
N ALA A 145 -4.85 -0.29 -4.92
CA ALA A 145 -5.78 -1.36 -4.51
C ALA A 145 -5.05 -2.58 -3.90
N LEU A 146 -3.82 -2.84 -4.34
CA LEU A 146 -2.94 -3.87 -3.77
C LEU A 146 -2.22 -3.41 -2.49
N LYS A 147 -1.93 -2.11 -2.37
CA LYS A 147 -1.21 -1.52 -1.21
C LYS A 147 -2.10 -1.06 -0.06
N GLY A 148 -3.42 -0.88 -0.24
CA GLY A 148 -4.34 -0.51 0.84
C GLY A 148 -5.80 -0.50 0.40
N GLY A 149 -6.68 -1.12 1.18
CA GLY A 149 -8.07 -1.30 0.78
C GLY A 149 -8.95 -0.04 0.78
N LYS A 150 -10.14 -0.23 0.21
CA LYS A 150 -11.02 0.70 -0.54
C LYS A 150 -11.71 1.86 0.23
N GLY A 151 -11.16 2.37 1.33
CA GLY A 151 -11.88 3.28 2.23
C GLY A 151 -11.92 4.74 1.80
N GLY A 152 -10.92 5.14 1.00
CA GLY A 152 -10.71 6.54 0.62
C GLY A 152 -10.14 6.78 -0.77
N VAL A 153 -10.13 5.78 -1.66
CA VAL A 153 -9.48 5.81 -2.99
C VAL A 153 -9.61 7.18 -3.68
N GLY A 154 -8.47 7.81 -3.97
CA GLY A 154 -8.40 9.08 -4.71
C GLY A 154 -8.64 10.34 -3.87
N LEU A 155 -8.97 10.21 -2.58
CA LEU A 155 -9.20 11.36 -1.69
C LEU A 155 -7.92 11.73 -0.91
N PRO A 156 -7.63 13.03 -0.71
CA PRO A 156 -6.56 13.48 0.18
C PRO A 156 -6.79 13.00 1.63
N ASN A 157 -5.71 12.92 2.41
CA ASN A 157 -5.81 12.59 3.83
C ASN A 157 -6.49 13.74 4.59
N CYS A 158 -7.46 13.42 5.45
CA CYS A 158 -7.96 14.42 6.40
C CYS A 158 -6.82 14.85 7.32
N ALA A 159 -6.65 16.16 7.54
CA ALA A 159 -5.53 16.69 8.29
C ALA A 159 -5.63 16.30 9.78
N VAL A 160 -4.86 15.29 10.18
CA VAL A 160 -4.64 14.92 11.58
C VAL A 160 -3.14 15.07 11.85
N SER A 161 -2.77 15.82 12.88
CA SER A 161 -1.37 16.14 13.24
C SER A 161 -0.48 14.91 13.37
N ALA A 162 -1.04 13.78 13.82
CA ALA A 162 -0.33 12.52 14.06
C ALA A 162 -0.31 11.56 12.86
N GLY A 163 -0.91 11.94 11.72
CA GLY A 163 -0.96 11.13 10.51
C GLY A 163 -1.96 9.97 10.52
N PHE A 164 -2.39 9.48 11.69
CA PHE A 164 -3.45 8.48 11.87
C PHE A 164 -4.55 9.02 12.79
N LEU A 165 -5.79 8.66 12.48
CA LEU A 165 -6.91 8.92 13.38
C LEU A 165 -6.91 7.87 14.49
N VAL A 166 -6.91 6.58 14.16
CA VAL A 166 -6.97 5.51 15.16
C VAL A 166 -5.94 4.42 14.89
N THR A 167 -5.53 3.76 15.97
CA THR A 167 -4.87 2.45 15.92
C THR A 167 -5.91 1.39 16.29
N ILE A 168 -6.11 0.40 15.43
CA ILE A 168 -7.14 -0.62 15.57
C ILE A 168 -6.47 -1.97 15.81
N ASP A 169 -6.68 -2.52 16.99
CA ASP A 169 -6.32 -3.88 17.33
C ASP A 169 -7.48 -4.80 16.91
N VAL A 170 -7.15 -5.84 16.15
CA VAL A 170 -8.11 -6.89 15.77
C VAL A 170 -7.82 -8.17 16.55
N PHE A 171 -8.87 -8.74 17.15
CA PHE A 171 -8.76 -9.90 18.01
C PHE A 171 -9.36 -11.14 17.36
N GLY A 172 -8.83 -12.32 17.73
CA GLY A 172 -9.28 -13.62 17.25
C GLY A 172 -10.73 -14.01 17.59
N ASP A 173 -11.41 -13.25 18.45
CA ASP A 173 -12.83 -13.40 18.77
C ASP A 173 -13.75 -12.60 17.84
N GLY A 174 -13.18 -11.87 16.86
CA GLY A 174 -13.94 -11.04 15.93
C GLY A 174 -14.18 -9.60 16.40
N THR A 175 -13.71 -9.23 17.60
CA THR A 175 -13.83 -7.87 18.13
C THR A 175 -12.73 -6.95 17.63
N TYR A 176 -13.01 -5.64 17.70
CA TYR A 176 -12.10 -4.55 17.36
C TYR A 176 -11.88 -3.71 18.59
N ARG A 177 -10.65 -3.24 18.83
CA ARG A 177 -10.38 -2.19 19.81
C ARG A 177 -9.65 -1.07 19.11
N ALA A 178 -10.23 0.12 19.11
CA ALA A 178 -9.64 1.27 18.46
C ALA A 178 -9.21 2.29 19.50
N HIS A 179 -7.94 2.68 19.43
CA HIS A 179 -7.29 3.65 20.29
C HIS A 179 -7.05 4.94 19.52
N SER A 180 -7.21 6.08 20.18
CA SER A 180 -6.82 7.37 19.61
C SER A 180 -5.34 7.34 19.21
N ALA A 181 -5.08 7.73 17.97
CA ALA A 181 -3.72 7.92 17.45
C ALA A 181 -3.38 9.39 17.23
N TRP A 182 -4.32 10.31 17.47
CA TRP A 182 -4.14 11.75 17.35
C TRP A 182 -3.46 12.36 18.59
N SER A 183 -2.76 13.48 18.41
CA SER A 183 -2.18 14.24 19.52
C SER A 183 -3.24 15.10 20.22
N SER A 184 -2.99 15.51 21.47
CA SER A 184 -3.89 16.37 22.25
C SER A 184 -4.26 17.68 21.53
N GLY A 185 -3.37 18.22 20.70
CA GLY A 185 -3.65 19.41 19.88
C GLY A 185 -4.68 19.20 18.77
N ALA A 186 -4.92 17.95 18.33
CA ALA A 186 -5.94 17.62 17.33
C ALA A 186 -7.30 17.25 17.94
N GLU A 187 -7.38 17.11 19.26
CA GLU A 187 -8.60 16.77 20.00
C GLU A 187 -9.81 17.67 19.66
N PRO A 188 -9.68 19.01 19.54
CA PRO A 188 -10.82 19.87 19.20
C PRO A 188 -11.38 19.58 17.81
N MET A 189 -10.52 19.26 16.84
CA MET A 189 -10.94 18.90 15.49
C MET A 189 -11.56 17.51 15.46
N VAL A 190 -10.99 16.53 16.16
CA VAL A 190 -11.53 15.16 16.19
C VAL A 190 -12.92 15.12 16.83
N ARG A 191 -13.22 16.01 17.78
CA ARG A 191 -14.56 16.15 18.37
C ARG A 191 -15.63 16.62 17.39
N THR A 192 -15.25 17.26 16.28
CA THR A 192 -16.20 17.64 15.23
C THR A 192 -16.52 16.49 14.28
N VAL A 193 -15.75 15.39 14.34
CA VAL A 193 -15.93 14.19 13.51
C VAL A 193 -16.85 13.19 14.23
N PRO A 194 -18.09 12.97 13.74
CA PRO A 194 -19.04 12.06 14.36
C PRO A 194 -18.47 10.64 14.45
N GLY A 195 -18.59 10.04 15.63
CA GLY A 195 -18.12 8.69 15.91
C GLY A 195 -16.62 8.54 16.15
N ALA A 196 -15.78 9.56 15.90
CA ALA A 196 -14.32 9.44 16.02
C ALA A 196 -13.84 9.25 17.47
N VAL A 197 -14.36 10.04 18.41
CA VAL A 197 -14.01 9.92 19.84
C VAL A 197 -14.47 8.57 20.41
N GLN A 198 -15.66 8.11 20.03
CA GLN A 198 -16.19 6.82 20.46
C GLN A 198 -15.39 5.66 19.86
N LEU A 199 -15.02 5.77 18.59
CA LEU A 199 -14.16 4.80 17.92
C LEU A 199 -12.79 4.72 18.61
N GLY A 200 -12.15 5.86 18.90
CA GLY A 200 -10.83 5.91 19.56
C GLY A 200 -10.83 5.74 21.08
N SER A 201 -11.94 5.32 21.68
CA SER A 201 -12.10 5.24 23.15
C SER A 201 -11.33 4.09 23.81
N GLY A 202 -10.81 3.13 23.03
CA GLY A 202 -10.19 1.91 23.53
C GLY A 202 -11.18 0.85 24.01
N GLN A 203 -12.49 1.06 23.84
CA GLN A 203 -13.50 0.05 24.16
C GLN A 203 -13.48 -1.08 23.12
N ALA A 204 -13.82 -2.30 23.55
CA ALA A 204 -14.05 -3.41 22.64
C ALA A 204 -15.36 -3.19 21.87
N LEU A 205 -15.28 -3.30 20.55
CA LEU A 205 -16.38 -3.08 19.62
C LEU A 205 -16.68 -4.38 18.89
N SER A 206 -17.96 -4.75 18.84
CA SER A 206 -18.43 -5.74 17.89
C SER A 206 -18.27 -5.22 16.46
N ARG A 207 -18.26 -6.12 15.47
CA ARG A 207 -18.21 -5.76 14.05
C ARG A 207 -19.28 -4.73 13.64
N ALA A 208 -20.50 -4.88 14.14
CA ALA A 208 -21.61 -3.98 13.81
C ALA A 208 -21.43 -2.58 14.44
N GLN A 209 -20.93 -2.51 15.68
CA GLN A 209 -20.62 -1.24 16.33
C GLN A 209 -19.46 -0.53 15.63
N PHE A 210 -18.39 -1.27 15.33
CA PHE A 210 -17.25 -0.76 14.59
C PHE A 210 -17.70 -0.19 13.23
N GLY A 211 -18.43 -0.97 12.42
CA GLY A 211 -18.89 -0.53 11.11
C GLY A 211 -19.75 0.73 11.16
N ARG A 212 -20.62 0.86 12.17
CA ARG A 212 -21.45 2.06 12.36
C ARG A 212 -20.63 3.31 12.66
N LEU A 213 -19.69 3.21 13.60
CA LEU A 213 -18.81 4.34 13.97
C LEU A 213 -17.86 4.70 12.82
N ALA A 214 -17.28 3.71 12.15
CA ALA A 214 -16.41 3.91 11.00
C ALA A 214 -17.16 4.53 9.80
N ALA A 215 -18.42 4.16 9.58
CA ALA A 215 -19.27 4.77 8.57
C ALA A 215 -19.56 6.26 8.86
N GLN A 216 -19.78 6.63 10.12
CA GLN A 216 -19.95 8.04 10.50
C GLN A 216 -18.69 8.87 10.24
N VAL A 217 -17.52 8.35 10.63
CA VAL A 217 -16.23 9.01 10.41
C VAL A 217 -15.93 9.18 8.93
N SER A 218 -16.07 8.11 8.14
CA SER A 218 -15.82 8.15 6.70
C SER A 218 -16.84 9.02 5.96
N GLY A 219 -18.11 8.99 6.36
CA GLY A 219 -19.16 9.85 5.82
C GLY A 219 -18.86 11.33 6.04
N TRP A 220 -18.41 11.70 7.24
CA TRP A 220 -18.01 13.08 7.54
C TRP A 220 -16.80 13.53 6.71
N GLY A 221 -15.80 12.67 6.52
CA GLY A 221 -14.63 13.01 5.68
C GLY A 221 -15.03 13.28 4.22
N ARG A 222 -15.95 12.47 3.69
CA ARG A 222 -16.48 12.62 2.33
C ARG A 222 -17.37 13.85 2.15
N SER A 223 -17.97 14.38 3.21
CA SER A 223 -18.79 15.59 3.16
C SER A 223 -17.98 16.90 3.27
N GLN A 224 -16.66 16.82 3.50
CA GLN A 224 -15.81 18.01 3.55
C GLN A 224 -15.57 18.60 2.15
N ALA A 225 -15.19 19.88 2.10
CA ALA A 225 -14.77 20.57 0.89
C ALA A 225 -13.33 21.09 1.07
N PRO A 226 -12.29 20.46 0.49
CA PRO A 226 -12.35 19.26 -0.36
C PRO A 226 -12.63 17.97 0.42
N PRO A 227 -13.20 16.94 -0.23
CA PRO A 227 -13.47 15.65 0.41
C PRO A 227 -12.16 14.97 0.79
N CYS A 228 -12.13 14.30 1.94
CA CYS A 228 -10.94 13.65 2.46
C CYS A 228 -11.25 12.28 3.09
N ALA A 229 -10.22 11.47 3.29
CA ALA A 229 -10.34 10.19 3.99
C ALA A 229 -9.31 10.06 5.11
N PHE A 230 -9.68 9.41 6.21
CA PHE A 230 -8.83 9.22 7.36
C PHE A 230 -7.95 7.97 7.24
N ARG A 231 -6.79 8.01 7.88
CA ARG A 231 -5.88 6.87 8.03
C ARG A 231 -6.11 6.14 9.35
N ALA A 232 -6.03 4.82 9.30
CA ALA A 232 -6.01 3.95 10.46
C ALA A 232 -4.79 3.04 10.42
N SER A 233 -4.16 2.83 11.58
CA SER A 233 -3.13 1.81 11.74
C SER A 233 -3.79 0.55 12.26
N VAL A 234 -3.45 -0.63 11.75
CA VAL A 234 -4.00 -1.91 12.22
C VAL A 234 -2.89 -2.75 12.81
N LYS A 235 -3.13 -3.29 14.01
CA LYS A 235 -2.25 -4.25 14.69
C LYS A 235 -2.96 -5.59 14.82
N GLU A 236 -2.21 -6.65 14.59
CA GLU A 236 -2.68 -8.02 14.73
C GLU A 236 -2.46 -8.54 16.16
N HIS A 237 -3.52 -9.09 16.77
CA HIS A 237 -3.39 -9.96 17.92
C HIS A 237 -3.78 -11.39 17.53
N HIS A 238 -2.82 -12.31 17.65
CA HIS A 238 -2.78 -13.67 17.11
C HIS A 238 -4.09 -14.47 17.11
N GLY A 239 -4.23 -15.35 16.11
CA GLY A 239 -4.97 -16.62 16.26
C GLY A 239 -5.58 -17.17 14.97
N ASN A 240 -6.01 -16.32 14.03
CA ASN A 240 -6.72 -16.76 12.83
C ASN A 240 -6.55 -15.79 11.64
N LEU A 241 -5.71 -16.16 10.67
CA LEU A 241 -5.42 -15.36 9.48
C LEU A 241 -6.65 -15.08 8.60
N ALA A 242 -7.60 -16.00 8.51
CA ALA A 242 -8.80 -15.83 7.70
C ALA A 242 -9.73 -14.79 8.32
N LEU A 243 -9.93 -14.86 9.64
CA LEU A 243 -10.70 -13.88 10.40
C LEU A 243 -10.01 -12.50 10.37
N TYR A 244 -8.69 -12.47 10.57
CA TYR A 244 -7.88 -11.25 10.45
C TYR A 244 -8.08 -10.57 9.09
N LYS A 245 -7.96 -11.32 7.98
CA LYS A 245 -8.20 -10.80 6.63
C LYS A 245 -9.62 -10.22 6.48
N GLN A 246 -10.62 -10.89 7.04
CA GLN A 246 -11.99 -10.42 7.01
C GLN A 246 -12.17 -9.12 7.81
N GLN A 247 -11.54 -9.02 8.99
CA GLN A 247 -11.60 -7.84 9.85
C GLN A 247 -10.86 -6.65 9.21
N VAL A 248 -9.65 -6.88 8.70
CA VAL A 248 -8.89 -5.87 7.96
C VAL A 248 -9.67 -5.38 6.74
N GLY A 249 -10.28 -6.30 5.98
CA GLY A 249 -11.13 -5.94 4.84
C GLY A 249 -12.32 -5.06 5.23
N ALA A 250 -12.89 -5.24 6.42
CA ALA A 250 -13.95 -4.37 6.95
C ALA A 250 -13.42 -2.99 7.35
N ILE A 251 -12.24 -2.90 7.96
CA ILE A 251 -11.59 -1.62 8.30
C ILE A 251 -11.27 -0.84 7.01
N GLU A 252 -10.75 -1.54 6.02
CA GLU A 252 -10.42 -1.02 4.70
C GLU A 252 -11.61 -0.47 3.92
N GLN A 253 -12.86 -0.74 4.31
CA GLN A 253 -14.03 -0.10 3.68
C GLN A 253 -14.19 1.37 4.07
N TYR A 254 -13.55 1.81 5.16
CA TYR A 254 -13.78 3.13 5.75
C TYR A 254 -12.50 3.98 5.86
N PHE A 255 -11.34 3.33 5.94
CA PHE A 255 -10.07 4.01 6.21
C PHE A 255 -8.98 3.66 5.22
N TYR A 256 -7.99 4.55 5.09
CA TYR A 256 -6.67 4.19 4.56
C TYR A 256 -5.90 3.39 5.60
N VAL A 257 -5.72 2.10 5.36
CA VAL A 257 -5.11 1.19 6.33
C VAL A 257 -3.59 1.08 6.15
N ARG A 258 -2.85 1.33 7.22
CA ARG A 258 -1.45 0.89 7.35
C ARG A 258 -1.40 -0.32 8.27
N ARG A 259 -0.99 -1.46 7.72
CA ARG A 259 -0.76 -2.70 8.48
C ARG A 259 0.62 -2.60 9.14
N ASN A 260 0.68 -2.83 10.44
CA ASN A 260 1.94 -2.92 11.20
C ASN A 260 2.28 -4.37 11.51
#